data_AF-A0AAU1K149-F1
#
_entry.id   AF-A0AAU1K149-F1
#
_cell.length_a   1.000
_cell.length_b   1.000
_cell.length_c   1.000
_cell.angle_alpha   90.00
_cell.angle_beta   90.00
_cell.angle_gamma   90.00
#
_symmetry.space_group_name_H-M   'P 1'
#
loop_
_entity.id
_entity.type
_entity.pdbx_description
1 polymer ?
#
loop_
_entity_poly.entity_id
_entity_poly.type
_entity_poly.pdbx_seq_one_letter_code
_entity_poly.pdbx_strand_id
1 'polypeptide(L)'
;MSENMPGQSPSGPEATEILDLGGRPAGKSKKPLVIGAVAVVGVAVLATAGTVTAVALSSAGGSPAEAFPASTVAYAEIDLTEAKSALPTLRKLPSLEKELGLKKGEDPREALFTNACDDLDFAKDVEPWIGYKAAVGAVPTDAEPVLAFALQVTDESDAEAGLPKLAECGGSESAWSVGDGWALIAETDGDLATIEKAVAAGTLAEDAGFEKWTGDVGGTGFITAYAAKELPDAIAEAAENGAFDEAEGELAENPMGGIAPLPDPAALADTIRSAMKDFGGAAFTVRADENAFELEAASSMGEQAESMEAGTLAGTLPKDTTAVIAANPADGWLTTGLAGSGAEDQFTQMLGMAPGDLEKLLGDSFAIAAGEIDLSAPDSLDIGIKLDGADSADVEKFVGDLTAGFGAEGIVSVDSEGEVTSVGMGDYSKDLLADGGLAETDKFKNAVPNAEDSSGVVYLDFDGLDELAAAEAPEVADDIEALGQLGFSAYLDGDTSRALARITVD
;
A
#
# COMPACT_ATOMS: atom_id res chain seq x y z
N MET A 1 67.04 9.35 10.88
CA MET A 1 66.32 10.62 10.82
C MET A 1 65.25 10.40 9.75
N SER A 2 64.22 9.61 10.01
CA SER A 2 63.28 9.63 11.15
C SER A 2 62.29 10.78 11.03
N GLU A 3 61.13 10.46 10.46
CA GLU A 3 59.83 10.71 11.08
C GLU A 3 58.90 9.58 10.63
N ASN A 4 58.10 9.04 11.55
CA ASN A 4 57.08 8.03 11.25
C ASN A 4 55.75 8.75 11.08
N MET A 5 55.00 8.41 10.03
CA MET A 5 53.55 8.54 10.00
C MET A 5 52.96 7.17 9.67
N PRO A 6 51.95 6.68 10.41
CA PRO A 6 51.21 5.48 10.03
C PRO A 6 50.34 5.77 8.80
N GLY A 7 50.04 4.73 8.02
CA GLY A 7 49.15 4.87 6.86
C GLY A 7 47.71 5.13 7.28
N GLN A 8 47.04 6.05 6.60
CA GLN A 8 45.58 6.12 6.58
C GLN A 8 45.08 5.11 5.53
N SER A 9 44.18 4.20 5.93
CA SER A 9 43.34 3.50 4.98
C SER A 9 42.39 4.50 4.30
N PRO A 10 42.01 4.29 3.03
CA PRO A 10 40.86 5.01 2.47
C PRO A 10 39.60 4.49 3.17
N SER A 11 38.94 5.35 3.96
CA SER A 11 37.56 5.11 4.36
C SER A 11 36.67 5.25 3.12
N GLY A 12 35.88 4.21 2.83
CA GLY A 12 34.70 4.36 1.98
C GLY A 12 33.61 5.15 2.71
N PRO A 13 32.51 5.50 2.03
CA PRO A 13 31.32 6.00 2.72
C PRO A 13 30.80 4.93 3.68
N GLU A 14 30.54 5.31 4.94
CA GLU A 14 29.88 4.43 5.91
C GLU A 14 28.39 4.41 5.60
N ALA A 15 27.86 3.25 5.21
CA ALA A 15 26.46 3.07 4.81
C ALA A 15 25.55 2.89 6.04
N THR A 16 25.41 3.95 6.85
CA THR A 16 24.55 3.97 8.05
C THR A 16 23.89 5.34 8.27
N GLU A 17 23.01 5.75 7.37
CA GLU A 17 21.98 6.78 7.62
C GLU A 17 20.63 6.29 7.07
N ILE A 18 20.01 5.36 7.81
CA ILE A 18 18.63 4.94 7.62
C ILE A 18 17.84 5.41 8.86
N LEU A 19 16.79 6.20 8.63
CA LEU A 19 15.75 6.57 9.61
C LEU A 19 16.19 7.23 10.93
N ASP A 20 16.96 8.34 10.88
CA ASP A 20 16.92 9.34 11.98
C ASP A 20 15.66 10.22 11.82
N LEU A 21 14.57 9.83 12.49
CA LEU A 21 13.32 10.60 12.56
C LEU A 21 13.53 11.85 13.43
N GLY A 22 14.00 12.92 12.77
CA GLY A 22 14.69 14.05 13.39
C GLY A 22 14.02 14.70 14.61
N GLY A 23 14.61 14.48 15.78
CA GLY A 23 14.22 15.10 17.05
C GLY A 23 14.42 16.63 17.07
N ARG A 24 13.35 17.40 16.81
CA ARG A 24 13.37 18.87 16.88
C ARG A 24 13.38 19.39 18.33
N PRO A 25 14.27 20.35 18.70
CA PRO A 25 14.34 20.88 20.06
C PRO A 25 13.17 21.83 20.38
N ALA A 26 12.70 21.80 21.64
CA ALA A 26 11.51 22.52 22.08
C ALA A 26 11.61 24.06 21.98
N GLY A 27 10.96 24.64 20.96
CA GLY A 27 10.81 26.08 20.77
C GLY A 27 9.35 26.52 20.79
N LYS A 28 8.92 27.27 21.82
CA LYS A 28 7.55 27.78 21.91
C LYS A 28 7.28 28.89 20.88
N SER A 29 6.63 28.54 19.78
CA SER A 29 5.95 29.49 18.89
C SER A 29 4.44 29.20 18.87
N LYS A 30 3.61 30.24 18.77
CA LYS A 30 2.17 30.10 18.56
C LYS A 30 1.88 30.27 17.07
N LYS A 31 1.69 29.17 16.35
CA LYS A 31 0.93 29.12 15.09
C LYS A 31 -0.44 28.46 15.39
N PRO A 32 -1.50 28.77 14.63
CA PRO A 32 -2.66 27.87 14.59
C PRO A 32 -2.21 26.49 14.08
N LEU A 33 -2.78 25.42 14.63
CA LEU A 33 -2.60 24.10 14.07
C LEU A 33 -3.60 23.95 12.93
N VAL A 34 -3.18 24.24 11.70
CA VAL A 34 -3.91 23.77 10.52
C VAL A 34 -3.86 22.25 10.58
N ILE A 35 -5.02 21.60 10.64
CA ILE A 35 -5.10 20.14 10.58
C ILE A 35 -4.71 19.77 9.14
N GLY A 36 -3.51 19.23 8.98
CA GLY A 36 -2.89 19.03 7.67
C GLY A 36 -3.67 18.01 6.85
N ALA A 37 -4.47 18.49 5.89
CA ALA A 37 -5.31 17.71 4.98
C ALA A 37 -4.51 16.91 3.91
N VAL A 38 -3.30 16.45 4.25
CA VAL A 38 -2.36 15.76 3.35
C VAL A 38 -2.11 14.34 3.88
N ALA A 39 -3.16 13.52 3.86
CA ALA A 39 -3.12 12.11 4.26
C ALA A 39 -4.05 11.20 3.42
N VAL A 40 -4.50 11.64 2.24
CA VAL A 40 -5.32 10.81 1.32
C VAL A 40 -4.51 9.66 0.69
N VAL A 41 -3.18 9.75 0.71
CA VAL A 41 -2.27 8.63 0.41
C VAL A 41 -1.27 8.51 1.57
N GLY A 42 -1.67 7.79 2.62
CA GLY A 42 -0.93 7.73 3.89
C GLY A 42 -1.43 6.66 4.86
N VAL A 43 -1.78 5.48 4.36
CA VAL A 43 -2.42 4.38 5.12
C VAL A 43 -1.40 3.58 5.95
N ALA A 44 -0.54 4.30 6.69
CA ALA A 44 0.51 3.73 7.53
C ALA A 44 0.45 4.34 8.94
N VAL A 45 0.66 3.50 9.95
CA VAL A 45 0.66 3.86 11.39
C VAL A 45 -0.70 4.34 11.95
N LEU A 46 -1.71 3.46 11.90
CA LEU A 46 -2.64 3.34 13.03
C LEU A 46 -2.27 2.10 13.84
N ALA A 47 -1.29 2.31 14.73
CA ALA A 47 -0.51 1.25 15.32
C ALA A 47 -0.19 1.58 16.80
N THR A 48 -1.23 1.83 17.59
CA THR A 48 -1.19 1.99 19.05
C THR A 48 -2.27 1.08 19.64
N ALA A 49 -2.04 0.50 20.82
CA ALA A 49 -2.87 -0.62 21.29
C ALA A 49 -3.48 -0.45 22.68
N GLY A 50 -4.67 -1.03 22.83
CA GLY A 50 -5.29 -1.43 24.08
C GLY A 50 -6.23 -2.64 23.85
N THR A 51 -6.86 -3.17 24.90
CA THR A 51 -7.53 -4.48 24.91
C THR A 51 -8.74 -4.59 25.88
N VAL A 52 -9.88 -4.04 25.46
CA VAL A 52 -11.24 -4.05 26.04
C VAL A 52 -11.51 -4.96 27.26
N THR A 53 -12.04 -4.38 28.34
CA THR A 53 -12.80 -5.15 29.35
C THR A 53 -14.21 -5.48 28.83
N ALA A 54 -14.58 -6.77 28.80
CA ALA A 54 -15.75 -7.26 28.05
C ALA A 54 -17.12 -6.73 28.54
N VAL A 55 -17.57 -5.62 27.95
CA VAL A 55 -18.98 -5.20 27.91
C VAL A 55 -19.65 -5.82 26.68
N ALA A 56 -20.89 -6.29 26.84
CA ALA A 56 -21.66 -6.86 25.73
C ALA A 56 -22.42 -5.76 24.96
N LEU A 57 -21.73 -5.08 24.04
CA LEU A 57 -22.38 -4.14 23.11
C LEU A 57 -23.23 -4.90 22.09
N SER A 58 -24.34 -4.30 21.69
CA SER A 58 -25.26 -4.84 20.68
C SER A 58 -24.74 -4.61 19.26
N SER A 59 -25.02 -5.58 18.38
CA SER A 59 -24.81 -5.53 16.93
C SER A 59 -25.80 -4.57 16.23
N ALA A 60 -25.74 -3.28 16.60
CA ALA A 60 -26.68 -2.24 16.18
C ALA A 60 -26.01 -1.05 15.46
N GLY A 61 -24.69 -1.10 15.26
CA GLY A 61 -23.96 -0.08 14.52
C GLY A 61 -24.11 -0.27 13.01
N GLY A 62 -24.62 0.76 12.33
CA GLY A 62 -24.60 0.86 10.88
C GLY A 62 -23.20 1.14 10.32
N SER A 63 -23.14 1.53 9.05
CA SER A 63 -21.93 2.03 8.41
C SER A 63 -21.70 3.52 8.73
N PRO A 64 -20.47 3.98 8.99
CA PRO A 64 -20.17 5.41 9.08
C PRO A 64 -20.54 6.18 7.79
N ALA A 65 -20.60 5.51 6.64
CA ALA A 65 -21.07 6.09 5.38
C ALA A 65 -22.54 6.54 5.42
N GLU A 66 -23.33 6.14 6.43
CA GLU A 66 -24.67 6.68 6.69
C GLU A 66 -24.63 8.16 7.11
N ALA A 67 -23.53 8.61 7.76
CA ALA A 67 -23.34 9.99 8.21
C ALA A 67 -22.77 10.92 7.12
N PHE A 68 -22.36 10.38 5.96
CA PHE A 68 -21.80 11.12 4.84
C PHE A 68 -22.80 11.22 3.68
N PRO A 69 -22.78 12.30 2.88
CA PRO A 69 -23.67 12.45 1.73
C PRO A 69 -23.22 11.58 0.55
N ALA A 70 -24.16 11.20 -0.31
CA ALA A 70 -23.90 10.44 -1.55
C ALA A 70 -22.90 11.13 -2.51
N SER A 71 -22.63 12.42 -2.35
CA SER A 71 -21.65 13.19 -3.14
C SER A 71 -20.20 13.09 -2.62
N THR A 72 -19.92 12.28 -1.58
CA THR A 72 -18.59 12.19 -0.96
C THR A 72 -17.58 11.54 -1.93
N VAL A 73 -16.53 12.27 -2.31
CA VAL A 73 -15.60 11.85 -3.39
C VAL A 73 -14.43 10.99 -2.91
N ALA A 74 -14.04 11.12 -1.65
CA ALA A 74 -13.11 10.22 -0.99
C ALA A 74 -13.58 9.95 0.44
N TYR A 75 -13.46 8.71 0.90
CA TYR A 75 -13.90 8.26 2.22
C TYR A 75 -12.93 7.21 2.75
N ALA A 76 -12.68 7.22 4.06
CA ALA A 76 -11.95 6.17 4.75
C ALA A 76 -12.55 5.92 6.15
N GLU A 77 -12.67 4.65 6.54
CA GLU A 77 -13.14 4.21 7.84
C GLU A 77 -12.17 3.25 8.52
N ILE A 78 -12.27 3.18 9.84
CA ILE A 78 -11.62 2.20 10.70
C ILE A 78 -12.71 1.51 11.52
N ASP A 79 -12.73 0.18 11.52
CA ASP A 79 -13.59 -0.65 12.37
C ASP A 79 -12.76 -1.44 13.39
N LEU A 80 -12.71 -0.92 14.61
CA LEU A 80 -12.00 -1.55 15.72
C LEU A 80 -12.72 -2.79 16.28
N THR A 81 -13.91 -3.15 15.78
CA THR A 81 -14.52 -4.45 16.09
C THR A 81 -13.86 -5.58 15.32
N GLU A 82 -13.44 -5.34 14.07
CA GLU A 82 -12.64 -6.28 13.27
C GLU A 82 -11.14 -6.20 13.64
N ALA A 83 -10.61 -5.02 13.99
CA ALA A 83 -9.24 -4.95 14.53
C ALA A 83 -9.04 -5.84 15.80
N LYS A 84 -10.13 -6.19 16.50
CA LYS A 84 -10.12 -7.08 17.66
C LYS A 84 -9.96 -8.56 17.32
N SER A 85 -10.42 -9.02 16.14
CA SER A 85 -10.19 -10.39 15.66
C SER A 85 -8.74 -10.56 15.18
N ALA A 86 -8.11 -9.48 14.70
CA ALA A 86 -6.68 -9.41 14.33
C ALA A 86 -5.69 -9.54 15.50
N LEU A 87 -6.11 -9.25 16.73
CA LEU A 87 -5.21 -9.16 17.90
C LEU A 87 -4.42 -10.44 18.27
N PRO A 88 -4.83 -11.69 17.97
CA PRO A 88 -3.97 -12.86 18.11
C PRO A 88 -2.84 -12.84 17.07
N THR A 89 -3.18 -12.60 15.79
CA THR A 89 -2.26 -12.56 14.65
C THR A 89 -1.22 -11.45 14.82
N LEU A 90 -1.64 -10.24 15.22
CA LEU A 90 -0.74 -9.10 15.52
C LEU A 90 0.28 -9.38 16.65
N ARG A 91 0.01 -10.36 17.53
CA ARG A 91 0.94 -10.73 18.63
C ARG A 91 1.92 -11.84 18.27
N LYS A 92 1.84 -12.41 17.07
CA LYS A 92 2.88 -13.32 16.57
C LYS A 92 4.16 -12.57 16.21
N LEU A 93 4.03 -11.29 15.80
CA LEU A 93 5.12 -10.41 15.35
C LEU A 93 5.70 -9.61 16.54
N PRO A 94 6.91 -9.93 17.04
CA PRO A 94 7.41 -9.39 18.32
C PRO A 94 7.72 -7.88 18.31
N SER A 95 8.16 -7.31 17.18
CA SER A 95 8.35 -5.86 17.07
C SER A 95 7.02 -5.12 17.05
N LEU A 96 5.97 -5.69 16.44
CA LEU A 96 4.62 -5.11 16.57
C LEU A 96 4.12 -5.21 18.01
N GLU A 97 4.31 -6.34 18.73
CA GLU A 97 3.88 -6.39 20.15
C GLU A 97 4.53 -5.26 20.99
N LYS A 98 5.81 -4.99 20.71
CA LYS A 98 6.68 -4.03 21.37
C LYS A 98 6.41 -2.56 20.99
N GLU A 99 6.27 -2.25 19.70
CA GLU A 99 6.02 -0.88 19.21
C GLU A 99 4.58 -0.46 19.47
N LEU A 100 3.61 -1.32 19.17
CA LEU A 100 2.19 -1.00 19.31
C LEU A 100 1.78 -1.00 20.79
N GLY A 101 2.58 -1.64 21.65
CA GLY A 101 2.37 -1.72 23.10
C GLY A 101 1.26 -2.69 23.52
N LEU A 102 1.10 -3.79 22.76
CA LEU A 102 -0.01 -4.78 22.71
C LEU A 102 -0.23 -5.65 23.97
N LYS A 103 -0.05 -5.04 25.14
CA LYS A 103 -0.38 -5.55 26.47
C LYS A 103 -1.83 -6.03 26.58
N LYS A 104 -2.12 -6.65 27.73
CA LYS A 104 -3.38 -7.35 28.03
C LYS A 104 -4.16 -6.62 29.15
N GLY A 105 -4.56 -5.36 28.94
CA GLY A 105 -5.38 -4.56 29.88
C GLY A 105 -5.78 -3.11 29.41
N GLU A 106 -6.26 -1.85 29.42
CA GLU A 106 -6.24 -0.87 28.29
C GLU A 106 -7.35 -1.13 27.22
N ASP A 107 -7.67 -0.22 26.28
CA ASP A 107 -8.74 -0.39 25.24
C ASP A 107 -8.27 0.05 23.81
N PRO A 108 -8.58 -0.66 22.70
CA PRO A 108 -8.09 -0.29 21.35
C PRO A 108 -8.67 1.02 20.82
N ARG A 109 -9.73 1.57 21.42
CA ARG A 109 -10.23 2.93 21.11
C ARG A 109 -9.32 4.01 21.70
N GLU A 110 -8.65 3.73 22.82
CA GLU A 110 -7.68 4.63 23.50
C GLU A 110 -6.52 5.01 22.56
N ALA A 111 -6.16 4.09 21.65
CA ALA A 111 -5.19 4.28 20.57
C ALA A 111 -5.42 5.57 19.76
N LEU A 112 -6.67 5.84 19.37
CA LEU A 112 -7.06 6.97 18.52
C LEU A 112 -6.95 8.33 19.22
N PHE A 113 -6.94 8.33 20.56
CA PHE A 113 -6.85 9.53 21.40
C PHE A 113 -5.50 9.63 22.13
N THR A 114 -4.59 8.70 21.89
CA THR A 114 -3.27 8.66 22.51
C THR A 114 -2.43 9.84 22.03
N ASN A 115 -1.95 10.67 22.96
CA ASN A 115 -1.29 11.97 22.72
C ASN A 115 -2.18 13.10 22.15
N ALA A 116 -3.51 12.96 22.11
CA ALA A 116 -4.39 14.02 21.61
C ALA A 116 -4.25 15.34 22.41
N CYS A 117 -4.14 15.25 23.74
CA CYS A 117 -3.84 16.36 24.65
C CYS A 117 -3.57 15.87 26.08
N ASP A 118 -2.87 16.68 26.89
CA ASP A 118 -2.54 16.35 28.30
C ASP A 118 -3.76 16.33 29.25
N ASP A 119 -4.86 17.01 28.88
CA ASP A 119 -6.04 17.26 29.74
C ASP A 119 -7.24 16.32 29.48
N LEU A 120 -7.15 15.39 28.50
CA LEU A 120 -8.21 14.43 28.16
C LEU A 120 -7.98 13.06 28.81
N ASP A 121 -8.96 12.58 29.56
CA ASP A 121 -8.89 11.29 30.25
C ASP A 121 -9.82 10.29 29.54
N PHE A 122 -9.27 9.43 28.67
CA PHE A 122 -10.04 8.53 27.79
C PHE A 122 -11.16 7.80 28.53
N ALA A 123 -10.85 7.16 29.67
CA ALA A 123 -11.80 6.37 30.48
C ALA A 123 -12.92 7.18 31.17
N LYS A 124 -12.85 8.52 31.16
CA LYS A 124 -13.87 9.41 31.74
C LYS A 124 -14.59 10.25 30.70
N ASP A 125 -13.87 10.63 29.64
CA ASP A 125 -14.26 11.71 28.74
C ASP A 125 -14.61 11.21 27.33
N VAL A 126 -14.27 9.96 27.00
CA VAL A 126 -14.40 9.37 25.66
C VAL A 126 -15.02 7.97 25.71
N GLU A 127 -14.44 7.05 26.51
CA GLU A 127 -14.87 5.66 26.68
C GLU A 127 -16.38 5.45 26.92
N PRO A 128 -17.09 6.30 27.70
CA PRO A 128 -18.51 6.11 28.00
C PRO A 128 -19.45 6.19 26.77
N TRP A 129 -19.06 6.96 25.74
CA TRP A 129 -19.92 7.29 24.61
C TRP A 129 -19.34 6.92 23.24
N ILE A 130 -18.02 6.72 23.11
CA ILE A 130 -17.39 6.39 21.83
C ILE A 130 -17.62 4.92 21.46
N GLY A 131 -18.07 4.68 20.23
CA GLY A 131 -18.15 3.35 19.63
C GLY A 131 -16.79 2.82 19.17
N TYR A 132 -16.82 1.81 18.28
CA TYR A 132 -15.62 1.17 17.72
C TYR A 132 -15.37 1.55 16.25
N LYS A 133 -16.28 2.27 15.60
CA LYS A 133 -16.09 2.78 14.24
C LYS A 133 -15.80 4.28 14.22
N ALA A 134 -14.90 4.70 13.33
CA ALA A 134 -14.64 6.09 12.99
C ALA A 134 -14.37 6.23 11.50
N ALA A 135 -14.71 7.36 10.89
CA ALA A 135 -14.47 7.62 9.48
C ALA A 135 -14.21 9.10 9.17
N VAL A 136 -13.59 9.34 8.01
CA VAL A 136 -13.36 10.66 7.41
C VAL A 136 -13.87 10.65 5.97
N GLY A 137 -14.43 11.77 5.51
CA GLY A 137 -14.93 11.94 4.15
C GLY A 137 -14.67 13.33 3.60
N ALA A 138 -14.32 13.41 2.33
CA ALA A 138 -14.17 14.64 1.56
C ALA A 138 -15.45 14.91 0.76
N VAL A 139 -16.19 15.95 1.15
CA VAL A 139 -17.46 16.35 0.55
C VAL A 139 -17.22 17.57 -0.36
N PRO A 140 -17.43 17.46 -1.69
CA PRO A 140 -17.22 18.56 -2.62
C PRO A 140 -18.22 19.70 -2.38
N THR A 141 -17.78 20.95 -2.58
CA THR A 141 -18.60 22.16 -2.48
C THR A 141 -18.32 23.10 -3.66
N ASP A 142 -19.04 24.22 -3.77
CA ASP A 142 -18.85 25.25 -4.81
C ASP A 142 -17.49 26.01 -4.72
N ALA A 143 -16.52 25.54 -3.91
CA ALA A 143 -15.20 26.17 -3.73
C ALA A 143 -14.08 25.14 -3.51
N GLU A 144 -14.12 24.41 -2.41
CA GLU A 144 -13.12 23.40 -2.02
C GLU A 144 -13.80 22.17 -1.37
N PRO A 145 -13.21 20.97 -1.42
CA PRO A 145 -13.72 19.81 -0.69
C PRO A 145 -13.64 20.00 0.82
N VAL A 146 -14.79 20.00 1.50
CA VAL A 146 -14.88 20.06 2.95
C VAL A 146 -14.56 18.67 3.54
N LEU A 147 -13.65 18.62 4.50
CA LEU A 147 -13.43 17.41 5.30
C LEU A 147 -14.44 17.34 6.46
N ALA A 148 -14.99 16.16 6.68
CA ALA A 148 -15.78 15.84 7.86
C ALA A 148 -15.41 14.47 8.43
N PHE A 149 -15.65 14.32 9.73
CA PHE A 149 -15.37 13.10 10.49
C PHE A 149 -16.67 12.58 11.10
N ALA A 150 -16.88 11.26 11.01
CA ALA A 150 -17.97 10.57 11.70
C ALA A 150 -17.40 9.67 12.79
N LEU A 151 -17.74 9.93 14.05
CA LEU A 151 -17.41 9.06 15.17
C LEU A 151 -18.67 8.27 15.58
N GLN A 152 -18.56 6.96 15.78
CA GLN A 152 -19.68 6.17 16.27
C GLN A 152 -20.02 6.58 17.72
N VAL A 153 -21.30 6.75 18.02
CA VAL A 153 -21.82 7.14 19.32
C VAL A 153 -22.67 6.02 19.93
N THR A 154 -22.34 5.61 21.15
CA THR A 154 -23.09 4.60 21.92
C THR A 154 -24.00 5.21 23.01
N ASP A 155 -23.74 6.46 23.42
CA ASP A 155 -24.66 7.27 24.23
C ASP A 155 -24.59 8.74 23.79
N GLU A 156 -25.70 9.25 23.25
CA GLU A 156 -25.78 10.62 22.70
C GLU A 156 -25.65 11.71 23.79
N SER A 157 -26.09 11.43 25.02
CA SER A 157 -26.08 12.40 26.12
C SER A 157 -24.70 12.57 26.72
N ASP A 158 -23.94 11.48 26.85
CA ASP A 158 -22.53 11.55 27.25
C ASP A 158 -21.64 12.07 26.09
N ALA A 159 -22.01 11.85 24.82
CA ALA A 159 -21.33 12.45 23.66
C ALA A 159 -21.49 13.98 23.59
N GLU A 160 -22.71 14.51 23.81
CA GLU A 160 -22.92 15.97 23.94
C GLU A 160 -22.04 16.62 25.02
N ALA A 161 -21.70 15.87 26.08
CA ALA A 161 -20.83 16.33 27.17
C ALA A 161 -19.33 16.11 26.91
N GLY A 162 -18.96 15.11 26.09
CA GLY A 162 -17.58 14.76 25.76
C GLY A 162 -16.99 15.54 24.59
N LEU A 163 -17.75 15.74 23.50
CA LEU A 163 -17.31 16.42 22.29
C LEU A 163 -16.71 17.83 22.51
N PRO A 164 -17.24 18.69 23.42
CA PRO A 164 -16.59 19.96 23.76
C PRO A 164 -15.13 19.83 24.21
N LYS A 165 -14.77 18.74 24.91
CA LYS A 165 -13.39 18.51 25.37
C LYS A 165 -12.47 18.09 24.22
N LEU A 166 -12.98 17.26 23.29
CA LEU A 166 -12.23 16.88 22.10
C LEU A 166 -11.97 18.11 21.21
N ALA A 167 -12.95 18.99 21.04
CA ALA A 167 -12.79 20.24 20.32
C ALA A 167 -11.79 21.20 21.01
N GLU A 168 -11.85 21.35 22.34
CA GLU A 168 -10.85 22.13 23.11
C GLU A 168 -9.41 21.60 22.91
N CYS A 169 -9.24 20.28 22.72
CA CYS A 169 -7.95 19.67 22.39
C CYS A 169 -7.52 19.81 20.93
N GLY A 170 -8.46 19.82 19.97
CA GLY A 170 -8.18 20.06 18.55
C GLY A 170 -7.63 21.46 18.25
N GLY A 171 -7.77 22.41 19.18
CA GLY A 171 -7.13 23.74 19.10
C GLY A 171 -7.68 24.67 18.01
N SER A 172 -8.75 24.25 17.33
CA SER A 172 -9.53 24.94 16.31
C SER A 172 -10.94 25.21 16.85
N GLU A 173 -11.67 26.13 16.22
CA GLU A 173 -13.14 26.11 16.34
C GLU A 173 -13.62 24.95 15.44
N SER A 174 -14.58 24.16 15.92
CA SER A 174 -15.13 23.00 15.20
C SER A 174 -16.61 22.90 15.49
N ALA A 175 -17.42 22.53 14.50
CA ALA A 175 -18.85 22.28 14.66
C ALA A 175 -19.12 20.78 14.66
N TRP A 176 -20.11 20.36 15.44
CA TRP A 176 -20.57 18.97 15.45
C TRP A 176 -22.07 18.86 15.66
N SER A 177 -22.64 17.76 15.17
CA SER A 177 -23.99 17.30 15.52
C SER A 177 -23.94 15.83 15.94
N VAL A 178 -24.93 15.42 16.74
CA VAL A 178 -25.06 14.07 17.29
C VAL A 178 -26.45 13.55 16.97
N GLY A 179 -26.55 12.35 16.41
CA GLY A 179 -27.81 11.70 16.08
C GLY A 179 -27.60 10.42 15.28
N ASP A 180 -28.63 9.58 15.25
CA ASP A 180 -28.70 8.33 14.46
C ASP A 180 -27.49 7.38 14.68
N GLY A 181 -26.86 7.45 15.87
CA GLY A 181 -25.69 6.63 16.24
C GLY A 181 -24.32 7.21 15.85
N TRP A 182 -24.27 8.47 15.39
CA TRP A 182 -23.04 9.15 14.95
C TRP A 182 -22.88 10.52 15.59
N ALA A 183 -21.62 10.95 15.74
CA ALA A 183 -21.24 12.34 15.88
C ALA A 183 -20.54 12.78 14.60
N LEU A 184 -21.18 13.67 13.84
CA LEU A 184 -20.64 14.27 12.61
C LEU A 184 -19.93 15.57 12.97
N ILE A 185 -18.68 15.73 12.55
CA ILE A 185 -17.79 16.84 12.92
C ILE A 185 -17.23 17.48 11.66
N ALA A 186 -17.25 18.81 11.58
CA ALA A 186 -16.67 19.62 10.49
C ALA A 186 -16.00 20.90 11.05
N GLU A 187 -15.25 21.64 10.21
CA GLU A 187 -14.54 22.85 10.67
C GLU A 187 -15.49 23.97 11.12
N THR A 188 -16.54 24.29 10.37
CA THR A 188 -17.49 25.35 10.77
C THR A 188 -18.96 24.91 10.79
N ASP A 189 -19.80 25.69 11.49
CA ASP A 189 -21.27 25.56 11.47
C ASP A 189 -21.84 25.60 10.05
N GLY A 190 -21.20 26.33 9.13
CA GLY A 190 -21.61 26.46 7.73
C GLY A 190 -21.32 25.20 6.93
N ASP A 191 -20.21 24.53 7.23
CA ASP A 191 -19.77 23.29 6.59
C ASP A 191 -20.64 22.12 7.05
N LEU A 192 -20.80 21.98 8.37
CA LEU A 192 -21.69 20.99 8.98
C LEU A 192 -23.11 21.10 8.40
N ALA A 193 -23.71 22.29 8.43
CA ALA A 193 -25.06 22.51 7.89
C ALA A 193 -25.15 22.32 6.36
N THR A 194 -24.03 22.37 5.63
CA THR A 194 -23.96 22.03 4.21
C THR A 194 -23.94 20.52 4.00
N ILE A 195 -23.18 19.79 4.82
CA ILE A 195 -23.09 18.32 4.79
C ILE A 195 -24.42 17.70 5.22
N GLU A 196 -25.00 18.08 6.38
CA GLU A 196 -26.29 17.57 6.87
C GLU A 196 -27.41 17.74 5.83
N LYS A 197 -27.41 18.88 5.13
CA LYS A 197 -28.36 19.17 4.05
C LYS A 197 -28.16 18.27 2.82
N ALA A 198 -26.93 17.83 2.56
CA ALA A 198 -26.62 16.88 1.50
C ALA A 198 -26.95 15.42 1.91
N VAL A 199 -26.65 15.03 3.16
CA VAL A 199 -27.04 13.74 3.77
C VAL A 199 -28.55 13.55 3.70
N ALA A 200 -29.32 14.61 4.00
CA ALA A 200 -30.77 14.62 3.90
C ALA A 200 -31.34 14.47 2.46
N ALA A 201 -30.48 14.41 1.43
CA ALA A 201 -30.85 14.08 0.05
C ALA A 201 -30.44 12.66 -0.39
N GLY A 202 -29.58 11.98 0.38
CA GLY A 202 -29.06 10.63 0.14
C GLY A 202 -27.69 10.44 0.79
N THR A 203 -27.44 9.27 1.37
CA THR A 203 -26.19 8.97 2.11
C THR A 203 -25.15 8.29 1.20
N LEU A 204 -23.88 8.27 1.62
CA LEU A 204 -22.82 7.51 0.93
C LEU A 204 -23.08 6.00 1.01
N ALA A 205 -23.67 5.52 2.11
CA ALA A 205 -24.11 4.13 2.25
C ALA A 205 -25.23 3.73 1.26
N GLU A 206 -25.92 4.69 0.63
CA GLU A 206 -26.91 4.48 -0.43
C GLU A 206 -26.39 4.82 -1.84
N ASP A 207 -25.11 5.19 -2.01
CA ASP A 207 -24.53 5.45 -3.34
C ASP A 207 -24.18 4.15 -4.07
N ALA A 208 -24.57 4.05 -5.33
CA ALA A 208 -24.32 2.88 -6.17
C ALA A 208 -22.84 2.72 -6.57
N GLY A 209 -22.03 3.78 -6.50
CA GLY A 209 -20.58 3.69 -6.61
C GLY A 209 -19.96 3.06 -5.36
N PHE A 210 -20.33 3.56 -4.19
CA PHE A 210 -19.91 3.01 -2.89
C PHE A 210 -20.33 1.54 -2.72
N GLU A 211 -21.61 1.21 -2.97
CA GLU A 211 -22.13 -0.17 -2.94
C GLU A 211 -21.36 -1.09 -3.89
N LYS A 212 -21.06 -0.65 -5.12
CA LYS A 212 -20.26 -1.44 -6.07
C LYS A 212 -18.85 -1.66 -5.53
N TRP A 213 -18.08 -0.59 -5.36
CA TRP A 213 -16.65 -0.71 -5.13
C TRP A 213 -16.31 -1.33 -3.77
N THR A 214 -17.07 -1.02 -2.72
CA THR A 214 -16.91 -1.72 -1.42
C THR A 214 -17.44 -3.16 -1.46
N GLY A 215 -18.48 -3.44 -2.25
CA GLY A 215 -18.99 -4.79 -2.48
C GLY A 215 -18.04 -5.69 -3.25
N ASP A 216 -17.35 -5.14 -4.26
CA ASP A 216 -16.35 -5.85 -5.06
C ASP A 216 -15.22 -6.37 -4.17
N VAL A 217 -14.62 -5.49 -3.34
CA VAL A 217 -13.55 -5.86 -2.39
C VAL A 217 -14.02 -6.74 -1.24
N GLY A 218 -15.18 -7.40 -1.32
CA GLY A 218 -15.71 -8.33 -0.32
C GLY A 218 -16.46 -7.68 0.85
N GLY A 219 -16.73 -6.38 0.79
CA GLY A 219 -17.30 -5.58 1.88
C GLY A 219 -16.24 -4.85 2.72
N THR A 220 -16.65 -4.31 3.87
CA THR A 220 -15.78 -3.55 4.79
C THR A 220 -14.77 -4.44 5.52
N GLY A 221 -13.71 -3.83 6.07
CA GLY A 221 -12.69 -4.48 6.89
C GLY A 221 -12.40 -3.72 8.18
N PHE A 222 -11.24 -3.95 8.80
CA PHE A 222 -10.81 -3.13 9.94
C PHE A 222 -10.30 -1.75 9.50
N ILE A 223 -9.91 -1.62 8.24
CA ILE A 223 -9.82 -0.37 7.48
C ILE A 223 -10.58 -0.60 6.17
N THR A 224 -11.38 0.38 5.73
CA THR A 224 -11.96 0.42 4.38
C THR A 224 -11.76 1.84 3.83
N ALA A 225 -11.50 2.00 2.54
CA ALA A 225 -11.52 3.31 1.89
C ALA A 225 -12.13 3.23 0.49
N TYR A 226 -12.64 4.37 0.02
CA TYR A 226 -13.39 4.54 -1.21
C TYR A 226 -12.99 5.84 -1.92
N ALA A 227 -12.93 5.78 -3.25
CA ALA A 227 -12.74 6.90 -4.15
C ALA A 227 -13.83 6.87 -5.23
N ALA A 228 -14.66 7.90 -5.27
CA ALA A 228 -15.68 8.05 -6.32
C ALA A 228 -15.04 8.45 -7.66
N LYS A 229 -15.71 8.13 -8.76
CA LYS A 229 -15.33 8.56 -10.12
C LYS A 229 -15.17 10.09 -10.27
N GLU A 230 -15.86 10.89 -9.45
CA GLU A 230 -15.75 12.35 -9.41
C GLU A 230 -14.44 12.85 -8.74
N LEU A 231 -13.68 12.00 -8.05
CA LEU A 231 -12.47 12.39 -7.32
C LEU A 231 -11.39 13.09 -8.19
N PRO A 232 -11.08 12.65 -9.43
CA PRO A 232 -10.05 13.31 -10.24
C PRO A 232 -10.45 14.72 -10.65
N ASP A 233 -11.74 14.96 -10.94
CA ASP A 233 -12.26 16.30 -11.22
C ASP A 233 -12.20 17.19 -9.96
N ALA A 234 -12.54 16.65 -8.79
CA ALA A 234 -12.44 17.39 -7.52
C ALA A 234 -10.99 17.75 -7.14
N ILE A 235 -10.01 16.87 -7.39
CA ILE A 235 -8.58 17.16 -7.20
C ILE A 235 -8.10 18.19 -8.23
N ALA A 236 -8.55 18.08 -9.49
CA ALA A 236 -8.19 19.03 -10.55
C ALA A 236 -8.77 20.43 -10.33
N GLU A 237 -10.00 20.55 -9.81
CA GLU A 237 -10.60 21.83 -9.40
C GLU A 237 -9.90 22.42 -8.17
N ALA A 238 -9.54 21.61 -7.16
CA ALA A 238 -8.73 22.05 -6.04
C ALA A 238 -7.35 22.56 -6.48
N ALA A 239 -6.72 21.92 -7.48
CA ALA A 239 -5.49 22.41 -8.09
C ALA A 239 -5.69 23.76 -8.79
N GLU A 240 -6.72 23.91 -9.63
CA GLU A 240 -7.04 25.17 -10.32
C GLU A 240 -7.36 26.33 -9.36
N ASN A 241 -7.90 26.03 -8.18
CA ASN A 241 -8.16 27.00 -7.11
C ASN A 241 -6.94 27.32 -6.22
N GLY A 242 -5.81 26.64 -6.42
CA GLY A 242 -4.54 26.93 -5.72
C GLY A 242 -4.33 26.17 -4.40
N ALA A 243 -5.06 25.09 -4.14
CA ALA A 243 -4.94 24.31 -2.89
C ALA A 243 -3.53 23.69 -2.67
N PHE A 244 -2.70 23.62 -3.71
CA PHE A 244 -1.33 23.12 -3.63
C PHE A 244 -0.25 24.23 -3.62
N ASP A 245 -0.62 25.51 -3.73
CA ASP A 245 0.31 26.65 -3.75
C ASP A 245 1.16 26.75 -2.47
N GLU A 246 0.61 26.37 -1.31
CA GLU A 246 1.38 26.34 -0.05
C GLU A 246 2.35 25.13 0.03
N ALA A 247 2.01 24.01 -0.62
CA ALA A 247 2.87 22.83 -0.69
C ALA A 247 4.06 23.03 -1.64
N GLU A 248 3.89 23.83 -2.70
CA GLU A 248 5.00 24.28 -3.56
C GLU A 248 6.10 24.98 -2.72
N GLY A 249 5.71 25.71 -1.67
CA GLY A 249 6.62 26.40 -0.75
C GLY A 249 7.60 25.48 -0.03
N GLU A 250 7.12 24.39 0.61
CA GLU A 250 8.01 23.47 1.34
C GLU A 250 8.83 22.57 0.40
N LEU A 251 8.29 22.22 -0.77
CA LEU A 251 9.02 21.45 -1.80
C LEU A 251 10.13 22.29 -2.48
N ALA A 252 9.87 23.58 -2.75
CA ALA A 252 10.86 24.47 -3.35
C ALA A 252 12.04 24.81 -2.42
N GLU A 253 11.85 24.76 -1.09
CA GLU A 253 12.93 25.01 -0.13
C GLU A 253 13.89 23.80 0.05
N ASN A 254 13.53 22.58 -0.41
CA ASN A 254 14.35 21.38 -0.19
C ASN A 254 14.45 20.42 -1.41
N PRO A 255 15.09 20.81 -2.52
CA PRO A 255 15.07 20.10 -3.82
C PRO A 255 15.94 18.82 -3.90
N MET A 256 16.13 18.07 -2.80
CA MET A 256 16.93 16.83 -2.79
C MET A 256 16.19 15.60 -3.34
N GLY A 257 15.57 15.71 -4.52
CA GLY A 257 14.84 14.60 -5.15
C GLY A 257 15.04 14.46 -6.67
N GLY A 258 15.59 15.46 -7.36
CA GLY A 258 15.71 15.44 -8.83
C GLY A 258 14.39 15.49 -9.61
N ILE A 259 13.25 15.59 -8.89
CA ILE A 259 11.91 15.77 -9.44
C ILE A 259 11.89 17.06 -10.28
N ALA A 260 11.20 17.03 -11.42
CA ALA A 260 11.00 18.21 -12.25
C ALA A 260 10.26 19.32 -11.46
N PRO A 261 10.39 20.60 -11.84
CA PRO A 261 9.52 21.64 -11.33
C PRO A 261 8.06 21.22 -11.51
N LEU A 262 7.22 21.43 -10.50
CA LEU A 262 5.80 21.15 -10.62
C LEU A 262 5.22 21.97 -11.80
N PRO A 263 4.35 21.38 -12.64
CA PRO A 263 3.69 22.11 -13.70
C PRO A 263 2.78 23.20 -13.09
N ASP A 264 2.44 24.23 -13.87
CA ASP A 264 1.47 25.22 -13.40
C ASP A 264 0.12 24.56 -13.06
N PRO A 265 -0.69 25.11 -12.13
CA PRO A 265 -1.83 24.37 -11.59
C PRO A 265 -2.88 23.96 -12.62
N ALA A 266 -3.02 24.70 -13.73
CA ALA A 266 -3.89 24.30 -14.84
C ALA A 266 -3.30 23.13 -15.65
N ALA A 267 -2.00 23.16 -15.93
CA ALA A 267 -1.31 22.02 -16.55
C ALA A 267 -1.28 20.78 -15.63
N LEU A 268 -1.24 20.95 -14.30
CA LEU A 268 -1.42 19.87 -13.33
C LEU A 268 -2.84 19.28 -13.40
N ALA A 269 -3.87 20.13 -13.36
CA ALA A 269 -5.27 19.74 -13.44
C ALA A 269 -5.59 19.00 -14.76
N ASP A 270 -5.13 19.51 -15.91
CA ASP A 270 -5.26 18.84 -17.21
C ASP A 270 -4.51 17.49 -17.25
N THR A 271 -3.36 17.38 -16.57
CA THR A 271 -2.61 16.11 -16.46
C THR A 271 -3.40 15.07 -15.65
N ILE A 272 -3.98 15.47 -14.50
CA ILE A 272 -4.80 14.59 -13.64
C ILE A 272 -6.05 14.12 -14.40
N ARG A 273 -6.80 15.05 -15.01
CA ARG A 273 -7.97 14.72 -15.84
C ARG A 273 -7.62 13.82 -17.02
N SER A 274 -6.47 14.03 -17.66
CA SER A 274 -6.04 13.18 -18.78
C SER A 274 -5.56 11.79 -18.35
N ALA A 275 -4.94 11.67 -17.17
CA ALA A 275 -4.47 10.39 -16.64
C ALA A 275 -5.60 9.53 -16.07
N MET A 276 -6.65 10.17 -15.52
CA MET A 276 -7.78 9.50 -14.85
C MET A 276 -9.12 9.63 -15.61
N LYS A 277 -9.08 9.95 -16.92
CA LYS A 277 -10.26 10.20 -17.78
C LYS A 277 -11.32 9.07 -17.77
N ASP A 278 -10.89 7.83 -17.52
CA ASP A 278 -11.73 6.62 -17.54
C ASP A 278 -12.03 6.10 -16.12
N PHE A 279 -11.64 6.85 -15.08
CA PHE A 279 -11.78 6.42 -13.69
C PHE A 279 -13.27 6.32 -13.30
N GLY A 280 -13.74 5.09 -13.11
CA GLY A 280 -15.08 4.75 -12.64
C GLY A 280 -15.21 4.62 -11.11
N GLY A 281 -14.10 4.83 -10.38
CA GLY A 281 -14.00 4.71 -8.94
C GLY A 281 -13.10 3.55 -8.50
N ALA A 282 -12.84 3.49 -7.19
CA ALA A 282 -12.08 2.42 -6.56
C ALA A 282 -12.46 2.27 -5.07
N ALA A 283 -12.12 1.11 -4.51
CA ALA A 283 -12.07 0.90 -3.07
C ALA A 283 -10.86 0.02 -2.70
N PHE A 284 -10.44 0.10 -1.44
CA PHE A 284 -9.61 -0.94 -0.82
C PHE A 284 -10.09 -1.23 0.60
N THR A 285 -9.73 -2.38 1.12
CA THR A 285 -10.02 -2.82 2.48
C THR A 285 -8.84 -3.59 3.04
N VAL A 286 -8.65 -3.52 4.35
CA VAL A 286 -7.66 -4.32 5.07
C VAL A 286 -8.37 -5.21 6.10
N ARG A 287 -8.03 -6.50 6.10
CA ARG A 287 -8.62 -7.54 6.95
C ARG A 287 -7.53 -8.31 7.69
N ALA A 288 -7.96 -9.04 8.72
CA ALA A 288 -7.14 -10.04 9.38
C ALA A 288 -7.92 -11.35 9.50
N ASP A 289 -7.26 -12.46 9.19
CA ASP A 289 -7.68 -13.82 9.48
C ASP A 289 -6.91 -14.34 10.71
N GLU A 290 -7.22 -15.55 11.18
CA GLU A 290 -6.57 -16.18 12.35
C GLU A 290 -5.04 -16.32 12.17
N ASN A 291 -4.56 -16.41 10.92
CA ASN A 291 -3.14 -16.56 10.59
C ASN A 291 -2.68 -15.71 9.37
N ALA A 292 -3.40 -14.63 9.02
CA ALA A 292 -3.01 -13.75 7.91
C ALA A 292 -3.51 -12.31 8.06
N PHE A 293 -2.88 -11.38 7.32
CA PHE A 293 -3.45 -10.08 6.97
C PHE A 293 -3.67 -10.00 5.46
N GLU A 294 -4.74 -9.34 5.06
CA GLU A 294 -5.12 -9.15 3.65
C GLU A 294 -5.37 -7.68 3.38
N LEU A 295 -4.86 -7.18 2.24
CA LEU A 295 -5.28 -5.91 1.64
C LEU A 295 -5.87 -6.24 0.27
N GLU A 296 -7.19 -6.07 0.13
CA GLU A 296 -7.92 -6.27 -1.12
C GLU A 296 -8.30 -4.91 -1.70
N ALA A 297 -8.09 -4.73 -3.01
CA ALA A 297 -8.44 -3.51 -3.75
C ALA A 297 -9.18 -3.84 -5.05
N ALA A 298 -10.12 -2.98 -5.41
CA ALA A 298 -10.87 -3.04 -6.66
C ALA A 298 -10.94 -1.64 -7.28
N SER A 299 -10.74 -1.53 -8.59
CA SER A 299 -10.77 -0.25 -9.31
C SER A 299 -11.25 -0.40 -10.75
N SER A 300 -11.71 0.70 -11.34
CA SER A 300 -12.03 0.77 -12.76
C SER A 300 -10.79 0.57 -13.64
N MET A 301 -10.90 -0.29 -14.64
CA MET A 301 -9.85 -0.49 -15.64
C MET A 301 -9.69 0.72 -16.57
N GLY A 302 -8.45 1.02 -16.97
CA GLY A 302 -8.17 1.69 -18.25
C GLY A 302 -8.07 0.66 -19.39
N GLU A 303 -7.98 1.09 -20.65
CA GLU A 303 -7.96 0.22 -21.87
C GLU A 303 -6.75 -0.76 -21.99
N GLN A 304 -5.98 -1.03 -20.93
CA GLN A 304 -4.62 -1.60 -21.00
C GLN A 304 -4.38 -2.86 -20.16
N ALA A 305 -5.40 -3.71 -20.00
CA ALA A 305 -5.25 -5.04 -19.40
C ALA A 305 -6.23 -6.04 -20.05
N GLU A 306 -5.73 -6.91 -20.94
CA GLU A 306 -6.51 -8.00 -21.55
C GLU A 306 -5.73 -9.35 -21.57
N SER A 307 -4.62 -9.45 -20.85
CA SER A 307 -3.73 -10.62 -20.81
C SER A 307 -3.54 -11.15 -19.39
N MET A 308 -3.70 -12.47 -19.21
CA MET A 308 -3.86 -13.12 -17.89
C MET A 308 -3.13 -14.48 -17.85
N GLU A 309 -1.80 -14.45 -17.86
CA GLU A 309 -0.98 -15.68 -17.90
C GLU A 309 0.19 -15.67 -16.89
N ALA A 310 0.44 -14.55 -16.20
CA ALA A 310 1.62 -14.37 -15.34
C ALA A 310 1.65 -15.31 -14.13
N GLY A 311 0.52 -15.45 -13.45
CA GLY A 311 0.41 -16.37 -12.32
C GLY A 311 0.27 -17.85 -12.74
N THR A 312 -0.15 -18.12 -13.99
CA THR A 312 0.00 -19.44 -14.60
C THR A 312 1.48 -19.76 -14.85
N LEU A 313 2.26 -18.82 -15.42
CA LEU A 313 3.70 -18.98 -15.62
C LEU A 313 4.44 -19.20 -14.28
N ALA A 314 4.16 -18.36 -13.27
CA ALA A 314 4.68 -18.52 -11.91
C ALA A 314 4.26 -19.87 -11.29
N GLY A 315 3.04 -20.32 -11.55
CA GLY A 315 2.52 -21.59 -11.05
C GLY A 315 3.29 -22.83 -11.52
N THR A 316 3.93 -22.75 -12.69
CA THR A 316 4.77 -23.84 -13.23
C THR A 316 6.19 -23.88 -12.66
N LEU A 317 6.59 -22.95 -11.79
CA LEU A 317 7.93 -22.92 -11.20
C LEU A 317 8.21 -24.11 -10.25
N PRO A 318 9.48 -24.37 -9.88
CA PRO A 318 9.86 -25.37 -8.87
C PRO A 318 9.13 -25.16 -7.53
N LYS A 319 8.87 -26.24 -6.78
CA LYS A 319 8.07 -26.20 -5.53
C LYS A 319 8.81 -25.61 -4.32
N ASP A 320 10.11 -25.50 -4.48
CA ASP A 320 11.17 -24.97 -3.63
C ASP A 320 11.55 -23.53 -4.07
N THR A 321 10.74 -22.89 -4.92
CA THR A 321 10.84 -21.45 -5.21
C THR A 321 10.60 -20.63 -3.93
N THR A 322 11.66 -20.07 -3.34
CA THR A 322 11.57 -19.14 -2.21
C THR A 322 10.98 -17.80 -2.62
N ALA A 323 11.25 -17.29 -3.83
CA ALA A 323 10.70 -16.01 -4.29
C ALA A 323 10.37 -15.99 -5.79
N VAL A 324 9.29 -15.30 -6.17
CA VAL A 324 8.98 -14.98 -7.58
C VAL A 324 8.35 -13.60 -7.73
N ILE A 325 8.73 -12.89 -8.80
CA ILE A 325 8.01 -11.74 -9.37
C ILE A 325 7.66 -12.11 -10.80
N ALA A 326 6.37 -12.19 -11.12
CA ALA A 326 5.87 -12.50 -12.45
C ALA A 326 4.89 -11.44 -12.97
N ALA A 327 4.95 -11.16 -14.27
CA ALA A 327 4.08 -10.20 -14.94
C ALA A 327 3.79 -10.63 -16.39
N ASN A 328 2.57 -10.34 -16.85
CA ASN A 328 2.16 -10.31 -18.25
C ASN A 328 1.74 -8.86 -18.52
N PRO A 329 2.71 -7.97 -18.86
CA PRO A 329 2.45 -6.56 -19.03
C PRO A 329 1.89 -6.25 -20.42
N ALA A 330 1.12 -5.18 -20.54
CA ALA A 330 0.56 -4.76 -21.83
C ALA A 330 1.64 -4.38 -22.87
N ASP A 331 1.27 -4.53 -24.16
CA ASP A 331 2.03 -4.04 -25.32
C ASP A 331 2.55 -2.61 -25.08
N GLY A 332 3.87 -2.43 -25.12
CA GLY A 332 4.49 -1.12 -24.94
C GLY A 332 4.48 -0.57 -23.50
N TRP A 333 4.35 -1.40 -22.46
CA TRP A 333 4.34 -0.96 -21.06
C TRP A 333 5.56 -0.12 -20.66
N LEU A 334 6.76 -0.48 -21.12
CA LEU A 334 8.02 0.13 -20.71
C LEU A 334 8.31 1.37 -21.57
N THR A 335 8.02 1.31 -22.86
CA THR A 335 8.02 2.49 -23.75
C THR A 335 7.01 3.55 -23.29
N THR A 336 5.82 3.13 -22.83
CA THR A 336 4.80 4.04 -22.26
C THR A 336 5.22 4.57 -20.89
N GLY A 337 5.72 3.73 -19.99
CA GLY A 337 6.17 4.14 -18.66
C GLY A 337 7.38 5.08 -18.67
N LEU A 338 8.23 5.00 -19.71
CA LEU A 338 9.34 5.94 -19.92
C LEU A 338 8.95 7.18 -20.74
N ALA A 339 7.77 7.21 -21.37
CA ALA A 339 7.35 8.32 -22.23
C ALA A 339 7.28 9.65 -21.46
N GLY A 340 7.71 10.74 -22.10
CA GLY A 340 7.69 12.09 -21.51
C GLY A 340 8.72 12.35 -20.40
N SER A 341 9.20 11.33 -19.70
CA SER A 341 10.17 11.44 -18.59
C SER A 341 11.57 11.89 -19.01
N GLY A 342 11.96 11.66 -20.28
CA GLY A 342 13.34 11.80 -20.75
C GLY A 342 14.29 10.68 -20.27
N ALA A 343 13.77 9.66 -19.57
CA ALA A 343 14.56 8.50 -19.14
C ALA A 343 14.76 7.46 -20.26
N GLU A 344 13.99 7.50 -21.35
CA GLU A 344 14.18 6.61 -22.53
C GLU A 344 15.59 6.69 -23.12
N ASP A 345 16.14 7.90 -23.28
CA ASP A 345 17.52 8.13 -23.72
C ASP A 345 18.54 7.54 -22.71
N GLN A 346 18.25 7.65 -21.41
CA GLN A 346 19.14 7.19 -20.33
C GLN A 346 19.14 5.66 -20.21
N PHE A 347 17.96 5.05 -20.30
CA PHE A 347 17.75 3.61 -20.41
C PHE A 347 18.52 3.05 -21.61
N THR A 348 18.36 3.66 -22.77
CA THR A 348 19.03 3.26 -24.01
C THR A 348 20.55 3.42 -23.91
N GLN A 349 21.03 4.46 -23.22
CA GLN A 349 22.46 4.65 -22.94
C GLN A 349 23.01 3.63 -21.92
N MET A 350 22.20 3.20 -20.93
CA MET A 350 22.63 2.30 -19.85
C MET A 350 22.66 0.84 -20.30
N LEU A 351 21.61 0.37 -20.98
CA LEU A 351 21.46 -1.03 -21.42
C LEU A 351 21.94 -1.25 -22.86
N GLY A 352 22.22 -0.20 -23.62
CA GLY A 352 22.61 -0.28 -25.04
C GLY A 352 21.48 -0.69 -25.98
N MET A 353 20.23 -0.63 -25.51
CA MET A 353 19.04 -1.24 -26.11
C MET A 353 17.82 -0.34 -25.93
N ALA A 354 16.95 -0.23 -26.95
CA ALA A 354 15.72 0.54 -26.83
C ALA A 354 14.70 -0.19 -25.91
N PRO A 355 13.81 0.52 -25.18
CA PRO A 355 12.88 -0.14 -24.26
C PRO A 355 12.00 -1.18 -24.96
N GLY A 356 11.49 -0.84 -26.16
CA GLY A 356 10.71 -1.75 -26.98
C GLY A 356 11.48 -2.92 -27.59
N ASP A 357 12.80 -3.01 -27.44
CA ASP A 357 13.57 -4.22 -27.75
C ASP A 357 13.80 -5.09 -26.50
N LEU A 358 13.81 -4.52 -25.29
CA LEU A 358 13.75 -5.29 -24.05
C LEU A 358 12.37 -5.93 -23.86
N GLU A 359 11.28 -5.22 -24.19
CA GLU A 359 9.91 -5.76 -24.20
C GLU A 359 9.86 -7.09 -24.98
N LYS A 360 10.43 -7.14 -26.20
CA LYS A 360 10.48 -8.37 -27.04
C LYS A 360 11.37 -9.49 -26.47
N LEU A 361 12.39 -9.16 -25.69
CA LEU A 361 13.27 -10.14 -25.03
C LEU A 361 12.64 -10.73 -23.77
N LEU A 362 11.72 -10.00 -23.13
CA LEU A 362 10.93 -10.52 -22.01
C LEU A 362 9.73 -11.35 -22.49
N GLY A 363 9.26 -11.11 -23.72
CA GLY A 363 8.13 -11.83 -24.31
C GLY A 363 6.78 -11.29 -23.82
N ASP A 364 5.73 -12.08 -23.98
CA ASP A 364 4.36 -11.74 -23.59
C ASP A 364 4.17 -11.85 -22.07
N SER A 365 4.88 -12.78 -21.41
CA SER A 365 4.97 -12.81 -19.94
C SER A 365 6.31 -13.34 -19.43
N PHE A 366 6.69 -12.91 -18.23
CA PHE A 366 7.93 -13.32 -17.57
C PHE A 366 7.73 -13.58 -16.08
N ALA A 367 8.57 -14.44 -15.51
CA ALA A 367 8.65 -14.74 -14.08
C ALA A 367 10.12 -14.81 -13.64
N ILE A 368 10.58 -13.80 -12.90
CA ILE A 368 11.89 -13.80 -12.21
C ILE A 368 11.73 -14.63 -10.95
N ALA A 369 12.59 -15.63 -10.73
CA ALA A 369 12.44 -16.58 -9.64
C ALA A 369 13.78 -16.90 -8.94
N ALA A 370 13.71 -17.15 -7.64
CA ALA A 370 14.78 -17.66 -6.80
C ALA A 370 14.31 -18.95 -6.09
N GLY A 371 15.12 -20.00 -6.18
CA GLY A 371 15.01 -21.24 -5.40
C GLY A 371 15.52 -21.07 -3.96
N GLU A 372 15.88 -22.17 -3.32
CA GLU A 372 16.39 -22.22 -1.94
C GLU A 372 17.66 -21.34 -1.76
N ILE A 373 17.61 -20.37 -0.83
CA ILE A 373 18.66 -19.35 -0.66
C ILE A 373 19.67 -19.78 0.43
N ASP A 374 20.63 -20.64 0.06
CA ASP A 374 21.76 -20.99 0.95
C ASP A 374 22.90 -19.97 0.87
N LEU A 375 22.93 -19.01 1.81
CA LEU A 375 24.03 -18.04 1.94
C LEU A 375 25.39 -18.66 2.31
N SER A 376 25.41 -19.90 2.83
CA SER A 376 26.64 -20.63 3.11
C SER A 376 27.26 -21.23 1.83
N ALA A 377 26.47 -21.34 0.76
CA ALA A 377 26.86 -21.85 -0.56
C ALA A 377 26.51 -20.86 -1.70
N PRO A 378 27.13 -19.66 -1.76
CA PRO A 378 26.82 -18.64 -2.76
C PRO A 378 27.17 -19.04 -4.22
N ASP A 379 27.90 -20.13 -4.42
CA ASP A 379 28.15 -20.73 -5.75
C ASP A 379 26.95 -21.58 -6.26
N SER A 380 25.89 -21.75 -5.46
CA SER A 380 24.65 -22.49 -5.79
C SER A 380 23.38 -21.68 -5.46
N LEU A 381 23.41 -20.37 -5.75
CA LEU A 381 22.21 -19.53 -5.77
C LEU A 381 21.39 -19.83 -7.03
N ASP A 382 20.27 -20.53 -6.87
CA ASP A 382 19.33 -20.86 -7.95
C ASP A 382 18.47 -19.63 -8.30
N ILE A 383 19.04 -18.72 -9.08
CA ILE A 383 18.37 -17.52 -9.59
C ILE A 383 18.20 -17.61 -11.11
N GLY A 384 17.04 -17.19 -11.61
CA GLY A 384 16.78 -17.07 -13.04
C GLY A 384 15.48 -16.38 -13.40
N ILE A 385 15.13 -16.47 -14.67
CA ILE A 385 13.91 -15.90 -15.25
C ILE A 385 13.32 -16.91 -16.26
N LYS A 386 12.02 -17.16 -16.15
CA LYS A 386 11.20 -17.87 -17.14
C LYS A 386 10.47 -16.84 -18.00
N LEU A 387 10.40 -17.08 -19.30
CA LEU A 387 9.86 -16.19 -20.33
C LEU A 387 8.89 -16.99 -21.20
N ASP A 388 7.80 -16.38 -21.64
CA ASP A 388 6.86 -16.96 -22.60
C ASP A 388 6.64 -16.01 -23.78
N GLY A 389 6.52 -16.55 -25.00
CA GLY A 389 6.47 -15.79 -26.25
C GLY A 389 7.80 -15.18 -26.72
N ALA A 390 8.87 -15.24 -25.92
CA ALA A 390 10.18 -14.68 -26.25
C ALA A 390 10.97 -15.51 -27.30
N ASP A 391 11.63 -14.85 -28.27
CA ASP A 391 12.48 -15.54 -29.25
C ASP A 391 13.77 -16.04 -28.59
N SER A 392 13.87 -17.37 -28.42
CA SER A 392 14.97 -18.00 -27.70
C SER A 392 16.35 -17.79 -28.31
N ALA A 393 16.45 -17.47 -29.61
CA ALA A 393 17.73 -17.21 -30.27
C ALA A 393 18.21 -15.76 -30.05
N ASP A 394 17.29 -14.80 -29.96
CA ASP A 394 17.65 -13.44 -29.55
C ASP A 394 17.93 -13.36 -28.03
N VAL A 395 17.25 -14.17 -27.19
CA VAL A 395 17.58 -14.34 -25.76
C VAL A 395 18.95 -15.01 -25.57
N GLU A 396 19.23 -16.15 -26.22
CA GLU A 396 20.55 -16.82 -26.18
C GLU A 396 21.67 -15.85 -26.56
N LYS A 397 21.45 -15.07 -27.63
CA LYS A 397 22.39 -14.05 -28.08
C LYS A 397 22.59 -12.92 -27.06
N PHE A 398 21.52 -12.38 -26.48
CA PHE A 398 21.62 -11.32 -25.48
C PHE A 398 22.38 -11.78 -24.23
N VAL A 399 22.05 -12.96 -23.70
CA VAL A 399 22.74 -13.56 -22.54
C VAL A 399 24.20 -13.87 -22.88
N GLY A 400 24.49 -14.33 -24.10
CA GLY A 400 25.86 -14.53 -24.59
C GLY A 400 26.69 -13.24 -24.65
N ASP A 401 26.17 -12.19 -25.29
CA ASP A 401 26.84 -10.88 -25.38
C ASP A 401 27.05 -10.26 -23.97
N LEU A 402 26.05 -10.40 -23.09
CA LEU A 402 26.10 -9.91 -21.70
C LEU A 402 27.16 -10.66 -20.87
N THR A 403 27.11 -11.99 -20.84
CA THR A 403 28.04 -12.81 -20.04
C THR A 403 29.48 -12.70 -20.54
N ALA A 404 29.70 -12.58 -21.85
CA ALA A 404 31.02 -12.29 -22.42
C ALA A 404 31.55 -10.90 -22.00
N GLY A 405 30.66 -9.91 -21.84
CA GLY A 405 31.01 -8.58 -21.33
C GLY A 405 31.54 -8.57 -19.90
N PHE A 406 31.03 -9.47 -19.05
CA PHE A 406 31.45 -9.60 -17.64
C PHE A 406 32.47 -10.72 -17.37
N GLY A 407 32.72 -11.61 -18.35
CA GLY A 407 33.56 -12.80 -18.16
C GLY A 407 32.88 -13.93 -17.38
N ALA A 408 31.54 -13.98 -17.42
CA ALA A 408 30.68 -14.97 -16.76
C ALA A 408 30.24 -16.11 -17.70
N GLU A 409 30.99 -16.33 -18.79
CA GLU A 409 30.71 -17.32 -19.84
C GLU A 409 30.57 -18.73 -19.25
N GLY A 410 29.37 -19.33 -19.37
CA GLY A 410 29.08 -20.66 -18.85
C GLY A 410 28.72 -20.74 -17.35
N ILE A 411 28.52 -19.59 -16.68
CA ILE A 411 27.86 -19.53 -15.36
C ILE A 411 26.34 -19.44 -15.53
N VAL A 412 25.89 -18.65 -16.52
CA VAL A 412 24.47 -18.54 -16.91
C VAL A 412 24.21 -19.46 -18.11
N SER A 413 23.07 -20.13 -18.09
CA SER A 413 22.56 -21.02 -19.14
C SER A 413 21.24 -20.49 -19.71
N VAL A 414 20.94 -20.88 -20.94
CA VAL A 414 19.66 -20.61 -21.62
C VAL A 414 19.14 -21.94 -22.18
N ASP A 415 17.91 -22.29 -21.83
CA ASP A 415 17.21 -23.49 -22.29
C ASP A 415 15.82 -23.06 -22.81
N SER A 416 15.19 -23.83 -23.71
CA SER A 416 13.86 -23.49 -24.26
C SER A 416 13.09 -24.72 -24.75
N GLU A 417 11.76 -24.70 -24.61
CA GLU A 417 10.83 -25.71 -25.11
C GLU A 417 9.51 -25.05 -25.54
N GLY A 418 9.15 -25.19 -26.82
CA GLY A 418 7.96 -24.56 -27.39
C GLY A 418 8.15 -23.04 -27.57
N GLU A 419 7.27 -22.26 -26.95
CA GLU A 419 7.30 -20.78 -26.90
C GLU A 419 7.90 -20.27 -25.57
N VAL A 420 8.21 -21.19 -24.62
CA VAL A 420 8.84 -20.88 -23.34
C VAL A 420 10.37 -20.92 -23.44
N THR A 421 11.02 -19.89 -22.92
CA THR A 421 12.48 -19.78 -22.77
C THR A 421 12.83 -19.55 -21.30
N SER A 422 13.92 -20.11 -20.82
CA SER A 422 14.43 -19.86 -19.47
C SER A 422 15.90 -19.46 -19.50
N VAL A 423 16.27 -18.57 -18.57
CA VAL A 423 17.65 -18.13 -18.34
C VAL A 423 17.93 -18.31 -16.85
N GLY A 424 19.01 -19.00 -16.48
CA GLY A 424 19.28 -19.30 -15.07
C GLY A 424 20.75 -19.54 -14.77
N MET A 425 21.10 -19.54 -13.49
CA MET A 425 22.42 -19.95 -13.01
C MET A 425 22.59 -21.47 -13.07
N GLY A 426 23.75 -21.96 -13.53
CA GLY A 426 24.07 -23.39 -13.56
C GLY A 426 23.10 -24.20 -14.42
N ASP A 427 22.43 -25.17 -13.79
CA ASP A 427 21.39 -25.99 -14.43
C ASP A 427 19.95 -25.51 -14.16
N TYR A 428 19.74 -24.52 -13.27
CA TYR A 428 18.42 -24.05 -12.83
C TYR A 428 17.51 -23.53 -13.96
N SER A 429 18.08 -23.12 -15.09
CA SER A 429 17.35 -22.88 -16.34
C SER A 429 16.42 -24.05 -16.73
N LYS A 430 16.84 -25.31 -16.53
CA LYS A 430 16.08 -26.51 -16.89
C LYS A 430 14.96 -26.79 -15.89
N ASP A 431 15.21 -26.51 -14.62
CA ASP A 431 14.23 -26.65 -13.55
C ASP A 431 13.15 -25.55 -13.64
N LEU A 432 13.54 -24.33 -14.02
CA LEU A 432 12.63 -23.26 -14.44
C LEU A 432 11.81 -23.63 -15.69
N LEU A 433 12.42 -24.28 -16.69
CA LEU A 433 11.72 -24.66 -17.93
C LEU A 433 10.64 -25.72 -17.70
N ALA A 434 10.84 -26.61 -16.72
CA ALA A 434 9.90 -27.66 -16.36
C ALA A 434 8.55 -27.14 -15.86
N ASP A 435 7.58 -28.05 -15.73
CA ASP A 435 6.39 -27.88 -14.89
C ASP A 435 6.71 -28.40 -13.48
N GLY A 436 7.31 -27.52 -12.68
CA GLY A 436 7.67 -27.81 -11.29
C GLY A 436 6.45 -27.87 -10.38
N GLY A 437 5.39 -27.12 -10.68
CA GLY A 437 4.11 -27.14 -9.97
C GLY A 437 4.12 -26.45 -8.60
N LEU A 438 4.74 -25.27 -8.48
CA LEU A 438 4.63 -24.34 -7.35
C LEU A 438 3.16 -24.04 -7.02
N ALA A 439 2.31 -23.83 -8.05
CA ALA A 439 0.87 -23.62 -7.90
C ALA A 439 0.12 -24.80 -7.25
N GLU A 440 0.75 -25.97 -7.08
CA GLU A 440 0.15 -27.09 -6.36
C GLU A 440 0.53 -27.14 -4.87
N THR A 441 1.40 -26.24 -4.38
CA THR A 441 1.76 -26.15 -2.96
C THR A 441 0.66 -25.45 -2.15
N ASP A 442 0.44 -25.90 -0.91
CA ASP A 442 -0.53 -25.27 -0.01
C ASP A 442 -0.10 -23.83 0.37
N LYS A 443 1.21 -23.57 0.46
CA LYS A 443 1.80 -22.24 0.70
C LYS A 443 1.44 -21.23 -0.39
N PHE A 444 1.75 -21.54 -1.64
CA PHE A 444 1.47 -20.64 -2.77
C PHE A 444 -0.03 -20.39 -2.92
N LYS A 445 -0.87 -21.43 -2.79
CA LYS A 445 -2.34 -21.30 -2.80
C LYS A 445 -2.89 -20.42 -1.66
N ASN A 446 -2.23 -20.43 -0.50
CA ASN A 446 -2.61 -19.64 0.67
C ASN A 446 -2.15 -18.18 0.54
N ALA A 447 -0.98 -17.92 -0.07
CA ALA A 447 -0.44 -16.57 -0.25
C ALA A 447 -1.00 -15.85 -1.49
N VAL A 448 -1.20 -16.58 -2.60
CA VAL A 448 -1.63 -16.06 -3.90
C VAL A 448 -2.88 -16.83 -4.38
N PRO A 449 -4.05 -16.61 -3.76
CA PRO A 449 -5.30 -17.11 -4.32
C PRO A 449 -5.58 -16.42 -5.67
N ASN A 450 -6.33 -17.09 -6.55
CA ASN A 450 -6.64 -16.64 -7.92
C ASN A 450 -5.38 -16.38 -8.81
N ALA A 451 -4.25 -17.02 -8.50
CA ALA A 451 -3.03 -16.94 -9.31
C ALA A 451 -3.25 -17.32 -10.79
N GLU A 452 -4.13 -18.28 -11.08
CA GLU A 452 -4.38 -18.71 -12.48
C GLU A 452 -4.93 -17.58 -13.37
N ASP A 453 -5.74 -16.66 -12.81
CA ASP A 453 -6.31 -15.50 -13.49
C ASP A 453 -5.41 -14.23 -13.43
N SER A 454 -4.22 -14.33 -12.82
CA SER A 454 -3.40 -13.15 -12.48
C SER A 454 -2.47 -12.70 -13.62
N SER A 455 -2.54 -11.41 -13.95
CA SER A 455 -1.63 -10.69 -14.85
C SER A 455 -0.37 -10.17 -14.15
N GLY A 456 -0.36 -10.13 -12.82
CA GLY A 456 0.84 -9.90 -12.01
C GLY A 456 0.81 -10.73 -10.72
N VAL A 457 1.95 -11.31 -10.34
CA VAL A 457 2.13 -12.07 -9.09
C VAL A 457 3.45 -11.70 -8.43
N VAL A 458 3.43 -11.53 -7.10
CA VAL A 458 4.63 -11.65 -6.26
C VAL A 458 4.39 -12.74 -5.24
N TYR A 459 5.39 -13.56 -4.97
CA TYR A 459 5.38 -14.52 -3.87
C TYR A 459 6.76 -14.56 -3.20
N LEU A 460 6.76 -14.68 -1.88
CA LEU A 460 7.93 -14.85 -1.04
C LEU A 460 7.58 -15.82 0.09
N ASP A 461 8.36 -16.88 0.22
CA ASP A 461 8.34 -17.80 1.36
C ASP A 461 9.43 -17.36 2.35
N PHE A 462 9.08 -17.17 3.61
CA PHE A 462 10.04 -16.76 4.64
C PHE A 462 10.77 -17.95 5.28
N ASP A 463 10.19 -19.16 5.21
CA ASP A 463 10.86 -20.42 5.58
C ASP A 463 12.18 -20.58 4.81
N GLY A 464 13.31 -20.37 5.49
CA GLY A 464 14.66 -20.42 4.91
C GLY A 464 15.38 -19.06 4.81
N LEU A 465 14.70 -17.95 5.11
CA LEU A 465 15.31 -16.61 5.14
C LEU A 465 15.93 -16.26 6.51
N ASP A 466 15.82 -17.13 7.52
CA ASP A 466 16.28 -16.88 8.90
C ASP A 466 17.75 -16.44 8.98
N GLU A 467 18.66 -17.13 8.26
CA GLU A 467 20.09 -16.79 8.27
C GLU A 467 20.39 -15.47 7.54
N LEU A 468 19.59 -15.11 6.52
CA LEU A 468 19.67 -13.82 5.83
C LEU A 468 19.15 -12.68 6.73
N ALA A 469 18.00 -12.88 7.38
CA ALA A 469 17.40 -11.93 8.30
C ALA A 469 18.31 -11.67 9.51
N ALA A 470 18.87 -12.72 10.12
CA ALA A 470 19.79 -12.60 11.24
C ALA A 470 21.15 -11.97 10.87
N ALA A 471 21.53 -11.97 9.59
CA ALA A 471 22.75 -11.33 9.10
C ALA A 471 22.55 -9.85 8.73
N GLU A 472 21.52 -9.54 7.93
CA GLU A 472 21.35 -8.24 7.29
C GLU A 472 20.26 -7.35 7.94
N ALA A 473 19.31 -7.93 8.67
CA ALA A 473 18.20 -7.22 9.35
C ALA A 473 17.91 -7.75 10.78
N PRO A 474 18.93 -7.87 11.66
CA PRO A 474 18.82 -8.52 12.96
C PRO A 474 17.86 -7.84 13.95
N GLU A 475 17.43 -6.60 13.68
CA GLU A 475 16.40 -5.88 14.44
C GLU A 475 14.95 -6.35 14.19
N VAL A 476 14.69 -7.06 13.08
CA VAL A 476 13.38 -7.62 12.69
C VAL A 476 13.43 -9.13 12.39
N ALA A 477 14.57 -9.79 12.64
CA ALA A 477 14.70 -11.23 12.45
C ALA A 477 13.67 -12.04 13.27
N ASP A 478 13.40 -11.62 14.51
CA ASP A 478 12.36 -12.21 15.38
C ASP A 478 10.93 -12.06 14.80
N ASP A 479 10.68 -11.07 13.92
CA ASP A 479 9.41 -10.92 13.19
C ASP A 479 9.39 -11.78 11.92
N ILE A 480 10.53 -11.90 11.22
CA ILE A 480 10.68 -12.70 10.01
C ILE A 480 10.55 -14.20 10.32
N GLU A 481 11.11 -14.70 11.43
CA GLU A 481 10.90 -16.09 11.92
C GLU A 481 9.41 -16.41 12.21
N ALA A 482 8.57 -15.39 12.39
CA ALA A 482 7.12 -15.55 12.63
C ALA A 482 6.26 -15.40 11.36
N LEU A 483 6.83 -14.95 10.23
CA LEU A 483 6.14 -14.84 8.96
C LEU A 483 6.21 -16.16 8.20
N GLY A 484 5.09 -16.55 7.56
CA GLY A 484 5.07 -17.72 6.68
C GLY A 484 5.40 -17.33 5.25
N GLN A 485 4.47 -16.62 4.60
CA GLN A 485 4.55 -16.22 3.19
C GLN A 485 3.98 -14.81 2.98
N LEU A 486 4.56 -14.07 2.04
CA LEU A 486 3.96 -12.88 1.44
C LEU A 486 3.53 -13.22 0.01
N GLY A 487 2.32 -12.85 -0.35
CA GLY A 487 1.78 -12.95 -1.70
C GLY A 487 1.17 -11.63 -2.18
N PHE A 488 1.25 -11.39 -3.47
CA PHE A 488 0.50 -10.37 -4.19
C PHE A 488 -0.05 -10.97 -5.47
N SER A 489 -1.29 -10.62 -5.81
CA SER A 489 -1.92 -10.91 -7.10
C SER A 489 -2.56 -9.64 -7.65
N ALA A 490 -2.49 -9.47 -8.97
CA ALA A 490 -3.30 -8.54 -9.74
C ALA A 490 -4.00 -9.32 -10.86
N TYR A 491 -5.32 -9.20 -10.95
CA TYR A 491 -6.18 -9.97 -11.86
C TYR A 491 -7.40 -9.14 -12.30
N LEU A 492 -8.19 -9.67 -13.23
CA LEU A 492 -9.37 -8.98 -13.78
C LEU A 492 -10.66 -9.75 -13.43
N ASP A 493 -11.65 -9.04 -12.90
CA ASP A 493 -13.00 -9.54 -12.61
C ASP A 493 -14.00 -8.78 -13.49
N GLY A 494 -14.18 -9.24 -14.73
CA GLY A 494 -15.05 -8.60 -15.71
C GLY A 494 -14.50 -7.27 -16.25
N ASP A 495 -15.05 -6.15 -15.77
CA ASP A 495 -14.60 -4.77 -16.10
C ASP A 495 -13.78 -4.11 -14.98
N THR A 496 -13.50 -4.88 -13.92
CA THR A 496 -12.99 -4.41 -12.65
C THR A 496 -11.60 -4.99 -12.39
N SER A 497 -10.61 -4.11 -12.26
CA SER A 497 -9.24 -4.48 -11.89
C SER A 497 -9.20 -4.84 -10.42
N ARG A 498 -8.57 -5.97 -10.09
CA ARG A 498 -8.43 -6.51 -8.74
C ARG A 498 -6.97 -6.57 -8.34
N ALA A 499 -6.68 -6.25 -7.09
CA ALA A 499 -5.43 -6.57 -6.45
C ALA A 499 -5.66 -7.14 -5.05
N LEU A 500 -4.86 -8.13 -4.67
CA LEU A 500 -4.83 -8.68 -3.31
C LEU A 500 -3.37 -8.86 -2.88
N ALA A 501 -2.99 -8.19 -1.81
CA ALA A 501 -1.80 -8.52 -1.03
C ALA A 501 -2.21 -9.34 0.20
N ARG A 502 -1.49 -10.42 0.50
CA ARG A 502 -1.75 -11.28 1.66
C ARG A 502 -0.44 -11.69 2.31
N ILE A 503 -0.35 -11.58 3.62
CA ILE A 503 0.82 -11.97 4.40
C ILE A 503 0.39 -12.91 5.53
N THR A 504 1.01 -14.09 5.60
CA THR A 504 0.67 -15.16 6.55
C THR A 504 1.66 -15.20 7.71
N VAL A 505 1.20 -15.68 8.86
CA VAL A 505 1.92 -15.59 10.14
C VAL A 505 1.63 -16.86 10.95
N ASP A 506 2.64 -17.62 11.37
CA ASP A 506 2.52 -19.04 11.80
C ASP A 506 2.31 -19.30 13.31
#